data_AF-A0A0B8NZP1-F1
#
_entry.id   AF-A0A0B8NZP1-F1
#
_cell.length_a   1.000
_cell.length_b   1.000
_cell.length_c   1.000
_cell.angle_alpha   90.00
_cell.angle_beta   90.00
_cell.angle_gamma   90.00
#
_symmetry.space_group_name_H-M   'P 1'
#
loop_
_entity.id
_entity.type
_entity.pdbx_description
1 polymer ?
#
loop_
_entity_poly.entity_id
_entity_poly.type
_entity_poly.pdbx_seq_one_letter_code
_entity_poly.pdbx_strand_id
1 'polypeptide(L)' 'MLFKWLPFKPNLAQKFSLGWRDIPCPVIFAIHGRCWGGGLQLVSGGDFRIASPDANFSIMEAKWG' A
#
# COMPACT_ATOMS: atom_id res chain seq x y z
N MET A 1 -3.19 -8.09 14.05
CA MET A 1 -1.93 -7.34 13.81
C MET A 1 -0.75 -8.32 13.78
N LEU A 2 0.22 -8.13 12.87
CA LEU A 2 1.46 -8.90 12.86
C LEU A 2 2.21 -8.67 14.19
N PHE A 3 2.19 -9.67 15.08
CA PHE A 3 2.85 -9.60 16.37
C PHE A 3 4.34 -9.31 16.18
N LYS A 4 4.87 -8.36 16.95
CA LYS A 4 6.27 -7.95 16.91
C LYS A 4 6.80 -7.82 18.32
N TRP A 5 7.94 -8.47 18.54
CA TRP A 5 8.73 -8.29 19.76
C TRP A 5 9.41 -6.90 19.83
N LEU A 6 9.74 -6.32 18.68
CA LEU A 6 10.38 -5.00 18.57
C LEU A 6 9.50 -4.05 17.75
N PRO A 7 8.82 -3.06 18.37
CA PRO A 7 7.86 -2.22 17.67
C PRO A 7 8.50 -1.30 16.62
N PHE A 8 9.81 -1.01 16.75
CA PHE A 8 10.53 -0.03 15.92
C PHE A 8 11.08 -0.60 14.60
N LYS A 9 11.13 -1.92 14.41
CA LYS A 9 11.62 -2.52 13.15
C LYS A 9 10.44 -2.82 12.23
N PRO A 10 10.39 -2.33 10.98
CA PRO A 10 9.30 -2.63 10.05
C PRO A 10 9.28 -4.11 9.68
N ASN A 11 8.08 -4.70 9.57
CA ASN A 11 7.91 -6.06 9.04
C ASN A 11 7.92 -6.04 7.50
N LEU A 12 7.87 -7.21 6.87
CA LEU A 12 7.90 -7.32 5.41
C LEU A 12 6.74 -6.58 4.72
N ALA A 13 5.53 -6.64 5.27
CA ALA A 13 4.37 -5.93 4.74
C ALA A 13 4.56 -4.40 4.78
N GLN A 14 5.10 -3.89 5.88
CA GLN A 14 5.42 -2.46 6.00
C GLN A 14 6.55 -2.04 5.07
N LYS A 15 7.60 -2.85 4.93
CA LYS A 15 8.69 -2.56 3.98
C LYS A 15 8.18 -2.55 2.53
N PHE A 16 7.32 -3.49 2.18
CA PHE A 16 6.66 -3.56 0.87
C PHE A 16 5.87 -2.29 0.53
N SER A 17 5.14 -1.73 1.50
CA SER A 17 4.37 -0.50 1.28
C SER A 17 5.21 0.78 1.39
N LEU A 18 6.24 0.81 2.24
CA LEU A 18 6.96 2.05 2.55
C LEU A 18 8.23 2.26 1.73
N GLY A 19 8.88 1.19 1.26
CA GLY A 19 10.19 1.26 0.60
C GLY A 19 10.21 2.05 -0.71
N TRP A 20 9.06 2.31 -1.31
CA TRP A 20 8.94 3.18 -2.48
C TRP A 20 9.40 4.62 -2.22
N ARG A 21 9.34 5.09 -0.97
CA ARG A 21 9.77 6.43 -0.58
C ARG A 21 11.29 6.62 -0.56
N ASP A 22 12.05 5.53 -0.55
CA ASP A 22 13.51 5.57 -0.53
C ASP A 22 14.10 5.70 -1.95
N ILE A 23 13.26 5.64 -2.98
CA ILE A 23 13.67 5.77 -4.38
C ILE A 23 13.98 7.26 -4.66
N PRO A 24 15.15 7.60 -5.24
CA PRO A 24 15.56 8.99 -5.46
C PRO A 24 14.86 9.65 -6.66
N CYS A 25 13.67 9.19 -7.03
CA CYS A 25 12.87 9.75 -8.11
C CYS A 25 11.36 9.56 -7.83
N PRO A 26 10.48 10.35 -8.47
CA PRO A 26 9.04 10.25 -8.24
C PRO A 26 8.47 8.89 -8.64
N VAL A 27 7.73 8.28 -7.73
CA VAL A 27 7.01 7.01 -7.94
C VAL A 27 5.54 7.29 -8.27
N ILE A 28 5.12 6.85 -9.45
CA ILE A 28 3.75 7.03 -9.96
C ILE A 28 3.08 5.67 -10.06
N PHE A 29 1.95 5.49 -9.36
CA PHE A 29 1.10 4.32 -9.50
C PHE A 29 -0.05 4.59 -10.46
N ALA A 30 -0.15 3.82 -11.54
CA ALA A 30 -1.31 3.76 -12.41
C ALA A 30 -2.24 2.63 -11.93
N ILE A 31 -3.48 2.97 -11.60
CA ILE A 31 -4.41 2.07 -10.92
C ILE A 31 -5.61 1.81 -11.82
N HIS A 32 -5.85 0.53 -12.13
CA HIS A 32 -6.94 0.06 -12.97
C HIS A 32 -7.77 -0.97 -12.23
N GLY A 33 -9.10 -0.87 -12.29
CA GLY A 33 -10.00 -1.80 -11.62
C GLY A 33 -9.82 -1.83 -10.09
N ARG A 34 -9.75 -3.02 -9.50
CA ARG A 34 -9.83 -3.19 -8.03
C ARG A 34 -8.46 -3.04 -7.37
N CYS A 35 -8.33 -2.07 -6.47
CA CYS A 35 -7.18 -1.83 -5.61
C CYS A 35 -7.59 -2.03 -4.14
N TRP A 36 -7.61 -3.29 -3.71
CA TRP A 36 -8.13 -3.68 -2.39
C TRP A 36 -7.04 -4.22 -1.47
N GLY A 37 -7.21 -4.00 -0.17
CA GLY A 37 -6.34 -4.52 0.89
C GLY A 37 -4.86 -4.27 0.64
N GLY A 38 -4.06 -5.32 0.49
CA GLY A 38 -2.62 -5.20 0.21
C GLY A 38 -2.28 -4.33 -1.02
N GLY A 39 -3.14 -4.30 -2.04
CA GLY A 39 -2.98 -3.40 -3.19
C GLY A 39 -3.11 -1.92 -2.79
N LEU A 40 -4.09 -1.61 -1.92
CA LEU A 40 -4.27 -0.26 -1.37
C LEU A 40 -3.09 0.12 -0.45
N GLN A 41 -2.58 -0.84 0.32
CA GLN A 41 -1.37 -0.64 1.14
C GLN A 41 -0.14 -0.37 0.28
N LEU A 42 0.04 -1.09 -0.84
CA LEU A 42 1.14 -0.86 -1.79
C LEU A 42 1.13 0.55 -2.37
N VAL A 43 0.00 0.94 -2.98
CA VAL A 43 -0.08 2.23 -3.68
C VAL A 43 -0.02 3.44 -2.74
N SER A 44 -0.23 3.23 -1.43
CA SER A 44 0.01 4.25 -0.41
C SER A 44 1.48 4.67 -0.31
N GLY A 45 2.39 3.87 -0.86
CA GLY A 45 3.84 4.12 -0.87
C GLY A 45 4.33 5.18 -1.83
N GLY A 46 3.59 5.43 -2.92
CA GLY A 46 4.06 6.29 -4.01
C GLY A 46 3.83 7.77 -3.75
N ASP A 47 4.35 8.61 -4.64
CA ASP A 47 4.13 10.05 -4.62
C ASP A 47 2.79 10.40 -5.28
N PHE A 48 2.54 9.81 -6.45
CA PHE A 48 1.32 10.02 -7.23
C PHE A 48 0.54 8.72 -7.44
N ARG A 49 -0.79 8.84 -7.43
CA ARG A 49 -1.74 7.77 -7.72
C ARG A 49 -2.71 8.27 -8.78
N ILE A 50 -2.65 7.67 -9.97
CA ILE A 50 -3.51 8.00 -11.10
C ILE A 50 -4.44 6.82 -11.30
N ALA A 51 -5.73 7.03 -11.06
CA ALA A 51 -6.74 5.97 -11.09
C ALA A 51 -7.61 6.12 -12.33
N SER A 52 -7.92 5.01 -13.00
CA SER A 52 -8.95 4.99 -14.04
C SER A 52 -10.34 5.27 -13.43
N PRO A 53 -11.31 5.78 -14.22
CA PRO A 53 -12.64 6.08 -13.69
C PRO A 53 -13.38 4.87 -13.08
N ASP A 54 -13.05 3.65 -13.54
CA ASP A 54 -13.60 2.39 -13.04
C ASP A 54 -12.82 1.82 -11.83
N ALA A 55 -11.78 2.51 -11.35
CA ALA A 55 -11.00 2.06 -10.22
C ALA A 55 -11.82 2.01 -8.94
N ASN A 56 -11.64 0.94 -8.16
CA ASN A 56 -12.36 0.72 -6.91
C ASN A 56 -11.40 0.41 -5.77
N PHE A 57 -11.53 1.17 -4.67
CA PHE A 57 -10.65 1.08 -3.51
C PHE A 57 -11.40 0.54 -2.30
N SER A 58 -10.75 -0.33 -1.53
CA SER A 58 -11.36 -0.90 -0.33
C SER A 58 -10.32 -1.42 0.65
N ILE A 59 -10.55 -1.19 1.94
CA ILE A 59 -9.87 -1.88 3.03
C ILE A 59 -10.75 -3.08 3.40
N MET A 60 -10.50 -4.19 2.71
CA MET A 60 -11.33 -5.40 2.85
C MET A 60 -11.03 -6.14 4.16
N GLU A 61 -9.88 -5.88 4.77
CA GLU A 61 -9.44 -6.40 6.07
C GLU A 61 -10.47 -6.11 7.16
N ALA A 62 -11.18 -4.98 7.09
CA ALA A 62 -12.24 -4.63 8.05
C ALA A 62 -13.39 -5.66 8.10
N LYS A 63 -13.55 -6.50 7.07
CA LYS A 63 -14.54 -7.59 7.06
C LYS A 63 -14.11 -8.80 7.87
N TRP A 64 -12.83 -8.90 8.24
CA TRP A 64 -12.22 -10.10 8.84
C TRP A 64 -11.79 -9.92 10.30
N GLY A 65 -12.02 -8.73 10.89
CA GLY A 65 -11.62 -8.38 12.26
C GLY A 65 -10.17 -7.89 12.36
#